data_AF-A0A9Q1IBF6-F1
#
_entry.id   AF-A0A9Q1IBF6-F1
#
_cell.length_a   1.000
_cell.length_b   1.000
_cell.length_c   1.000
_cell.angle_alpha   90.00
_cell.angle_beta   90.00
_cell.angle_gamma   90.00
#
_symmetry.space_group_name_H-M   'P 1'
#
loop_
_entity.id
_entity.type
_entity.pdbx_description
1 polymer ?
#
loop_
_entity_poly.entity_id
_entity_poly.type
_entity_poly.pdbx_seq_one_letter_code
_entity_poly.pdbx_strand_id
1 'polypeptide(L)' 'MADESSDLVFKWSKENTGRLIHLRSKYDTLFTGQKNTANHGWRVVLEEMELTALVTPLQAKKKVGQPQKKI' A
#
# COMPACT_ATOMS: atom_id res chain seq x y z
N MET A 1 -3.07 17.34 15.74
CA MET A 1 -1.96 16.36 15.72
C MET A 1 -1.24 16.51 14.39
N ALA A 2 -0.02 17.03 14.41
CA ALA A 2 0.85 17.12 13.24
C ALA A 2 1.53 15.76 13.06
N ASP A 3 1.23 15.07 11.96
CA ASP A 3 1.92 13.83 11.60
C ASP A 3 3.14 14.21 10.76
N GLU A 4 4.29 14.07 11.42
CA GLU A 4 5.64 14.33 10.93
C GLU A 4 5.87 13.67 9.56
N SER A 5 6.07 14.55 8.57
CA SER A 5 6.52 14.20 7.24
C SER A 5 8.00 13.82 7.28
N SER A 6 8.32 12.64 7.83
CA SER A 6 9.64 12.04 7.64
C SER A 6 9.59 11.15 6.41
N ASP A 7 10.44 11.39 5.42
CA ASP A 7 10.69 10.52 4.28
C ASP A 7 10.69 9.03 4.67
N LEU A 8 9.54 8.38 4.53
CA LEU A 8 9.41 6.98 4.89
C LEU A 8 10.11 6.15 3.81
N VAL A 9 11.42 5.95 3.98
CA VAL A 9 12.29 5.05 3.21
C VAL A 9 11.99 3.61 3.64
N PHE A 10 10.72 3.21 3.53
CA PHE A 10 10.35 1.83 3.82
C PHE A 10 10.94 0.92 2.75
N LYS A 11 11.86 0.05 3.18
CA LYS A 11 12.48 -0.94 2.31
C LYS A 11 11.47 -2.03 2.00
N TRP A 12 10.92 -1.99 0.79
CA TRP A 12 10.02 -3.01 0.27
C TRP A 12 10.72 -4.36 0.13
N SER A 13 10.63 -5.20 1.16
CA SER A 13 11.06 -6.59 1.10
C SER A 13 10.13 -7.42 0.22
N LYS A 14 10.64 -8.53 -0.34
CA LYS A 14 9.82 -9.47 -1.15
C LYS A 14 8.63 -10.00 -0.36
N GLU A 15 8.82 -10.28 0.94
CA GLU A 15 7.75 -10.73 1.82
C GLU A 15 6.66 -9.67 2.00
N ASN A 16 7.05 -8.42 2.31
CA ASN A 16 6.11 -7.30 2.46
C ASN A 16 5.37 -7.01 1.15
N THR A 17 6.06 -7.09 0.02
CA THR A 17 5.45 -6.92 -1.31
C THR A 17 4.47 -8.06 -1.61
N GLY A 18 4.82 -9.31 -1.28
CA GLY A 18 3.96 -10.48 -1.43
C GLY A 18 2.69 -10.38 -0.58
N ARG A 19 2.84 -9.98 0.70
CA ARG A 19 1.70 -9.72 1.60
C ARG A 19 0.83 -8.61 1.04
N LEU A 20 1.41 -7.53 0.53
CA LEU A 20 0.66 -6.41 -0.02
C LEU A 20 -0.14 -6.79 -1.27
N ILE A 21 0.42 -7.63 -2.15
CA ILE A 21 -0.30 -8.18 -3.32
C ILE A 21 -1.42 -9.14 -2.87
N HIS A 22 -1.13 -10.02 -1.90
CA HIS A 22 -2.11 -10.96 -1.36
C HIS A 22 -3.29 -10.24 -0.70
N LEU A 23 -3.00 -9.27 0.18
CA LEU A 23 -4.00 -8.45 0.85
C LEU A 23 -4.78 -7.61 -0.15
N ARG A 24 -4.13 -7.02 -1.16
CA ARG A 24 -4.84 -6.33 -2.25
C ARG A 24 -5.83 -7.27 -2.95
N SER A 25 -5.42 -8.51 -3.25
CA SER A 25 -6.29 -9.50 -3.88
C SER A 25 -7.43 -9.96 -2.96
N LYS A 26 -7.19 -10.06 -1.65
CA LYS A 26 -8.20 -10.36 -0.63
C LYS A 26 -9.23 -9.23 -0.52
N TYR A 27 -8.76 -7.99 -0.62
CA TYR A 27 -9.57 -6.77 -0.58
C TYR A 27 -9.94 -6.25 -1.97
N ASP A 28 -9.94 -7.09 -3.00
CA ASP A 28 -10.25 -6.70 -4.39
C ASP A 28 -11.63 -6.03 -4.49
N THR A 29 -12.58 -6.45 -3.64
CA THR A 29 -13.90 -5.83 -3.45
C THR A 29 -13.87 -4.38 -2.94
N LEU A 30 -12.76 -3.94 -2.32
CA LEU A 30 -12.52 -2.53 -1.96
C LEU A 30 -11.80 -1.77 -3.08
N PHE A 31 -11.23 -2.46 -4.07
CA PHE A 31 -10.57 -1.89 -5.24
C PHE A 31 -11.49 -1.84 -6.47
N THR A 32 -12.78 -1.58 -6.27
CA THR A 32 -13.85 -1.52 -7.29
C THR A 32 -13.75 -0.34 -8.28
N GLY A 33 -12.61 0.35 -8.35
CA GLY A 33 -12.35 1.43 -9.30
C GLY A 33 -12.84 2.83 -8.88
N GLN A 34 -13.57 2.96 -7.77
CA GLN A 34 -13.86 4.27 -7.20
C GLN A 34 -12.63 4.84 -6.47
N LYS A 35 -12.30 6.11 -6.75
CA LYS A 35 -11.10 6.78 -6.21
C LYS A 35 -11.06 6.79 -4.67
N ASN A 36 -12.21 6.87 -4.01
CA ASN A 36 -12.31 6.92 -2.56
C ASN A 36 -12.14 5.54 -1.90
N THR A 37 -12.73 4.48 -2.48
CA THR A 37 -12.61 3.12 -1.94
C THR A 37 -11.21 2.53 -2.14
N ALA A 38 -10.53 2.85 -3.24
CA ALA A 38 -9.15 2.41 -3.45
C ALA A 38 -8.20 2.97 -2.37
N ASN A 39 -8.34 4.24 -1.97
CA ASN A 39 -7.55 4.80 -0.86
C ASN A 39 -7.90 4.16 0.49
N HIS A 40 -9.18 3.84 0.70
CA HIS A 40 -9.64 3.15 1.90
C HIS A 40 -9.08 1.72 1.97
N GLY A 41 -9.13 0.96 0.87
CA GLY A 41 -8.55 -0.38 0.78
C GLY A 41 -7.04 -0.38 1.06
N TRP A 42 -6.30 0.60 0.53
CA TRP A 42 -4.87 0.73 0.86
C TRP A 42 -4.62 1.05 2.33
N ARG A 43 -5.46 1.86 2.98
CA ARG A 43 -5.36 2.11 4.43
C ARG A 43 -5.55 0.83 5.24
N VAL A 44 -6.60 0.06 4.92
CA VAL A 44 -6.88 -1.22 5.59
C VAL A 44 -5.72 -2.21 5.41
N VAL A 45 -5.21 -2.35 4.18
CA VAL A 45 -4.05 -3.21 3.88
C VAL A 45 -2.81 -2.81 4.68
N LEU A 46 -2.55 -1.50 4.80
CA LEU A 46 -1.41 -0.98 5.55
C LEU A 46 -1.58 -1.15 7.06
N GLU A 47 -2.81 -1.00 7.56
CA GLU A 47 -3.13 -1.14 8.99
C GLU A 47 -2.97 -2.60 9.42
N GLU A 48 -3.42 -3.54 8.58
CA GLU A 48 -3.26 -4.98 8.79
C GLU A 48 -1.80 -5.44 8.74
N MET A 49 -0.92 -4.69 8.09
CA MET A 49 0.53 -4.93 8.12
C MET A 49 1.27 -4.08 9.15
N GLU A 50 0.57 -3.23 9.91
CA GLU A 50 1.15 -2.24 10.83
C GLU A 50 2.17 -1.31 10.13
N LEU A 51 1.99 -1.13 8.81
CA LEU A 51 2.81 -0.30 7.94
C LEU A 51 2.20 1.08 7.71
N THR A 52 1.06 1.41 8.31
CA THR A 52 0.43 2.75 8.22
C THR A 52 1.33 3.87 8.69
N ALA A 53 2.19 3.61 9.68
CA ALA A 53 3.19 4.57 10.18
C ALA A 53 4.46 4.66 9.31
N LEU A 54 4.69 3.66 8.44
CA LEU A 54 5.92 3.51 7.65
C LEU A 54 5.68 3.65 6.14
N VAL A 55 4.46 3.57 5.67
CA VAL A 55 4.11 3.63 4.26
C VAL A 55 2.77 4.31 4.13
N THR A 56 2.71 5.33 3.28
CA THR A 56 1.43 5.96 2.97
C THR A 56 0.64 5.14 1.94
N PRO A 57 -0.70 5.19 1.96
CA PRO A 57 -1.56 4.54 0.95
C PRO A 57 -1.15 4.89 -0.49
N LEU A 58 -0.67 6.14 -0.67
CA LEU A 58 -0.18 6.64 -1.95
C LEU A 58 1.11 5.95 -2.39
N GLN A 59 2.05 5.70 -1.47
CA GLN A 59 3.27 4.94 -1.74
C GLN A 59 2.98 3.46 -2.02
N ALA A 60 2.08 2.83 -1.26
CA ALA A 60 1.63 1.45 -1.51
C ALA A 60 1.01 1.33 -2.91
N LYS A 61 0.07 2.22 -3.26
CA LYS A 61 -0.52 2.31 -4.60
C LYS A 61 0.54 2.46 -5.70
N LYS A 62 1.52 3.35 -5.49
CA LYS A 62 2.62 3.57 -6.44
C LYS A 62 3.50 2.32 -6.58
N LYS A 63 3.75 1.58 -5.50
CA LYS A 63 4.53 0.34 -5.52
C LYS A 63 3.82 -0.78 -6.28
N VAL A 64 2.52 -0.96 -6.08
CA VAL A 64 1.74 -2.00 -6.78
C VAL A 64 1.46 -1.63 -8.23
N GLY A 65 1.25 -0.34 -8.48
CA GLY A 65 0.99 0.20 -9.82
C GLY A 65 2.24 0.34 -10.70
N GLN A 66 3.44 0.23 -10.14
CA GLN A 66 4.66 0.07 -10.94
C GLN A 66 4.86 -1.42 -11.25
N PRO A 67 4.50 -1.92 -12.45
CA PRO A 67 5.07 -3.18 -12.89
C PRO A 67 6.59 -3.02 -12.89
N GLN A 68 7.32 -3.98 -12.32
CA GLN A 68 8.77 -4.04 -12.46
C GLN A 68 9.08 -3.86 -13.94
N LYS A 69 9.69 -2.73 -14.31
CA LYS A 69 10.23 -2.55 -15.67
C LYS A 69 11.25 -3.67 -15.81
N LYS A 70 10.90 -4.67 -16.61
CA LYS A 70 11.82 -5.73 -17.02
C LYS A 70 13.00 -5.02 -17.69
N ILE A 71 14.18 -5.14 -17.06
CA ILE A 71 15.47 -5.00 -17.73
C ILE A 71 15.63 -6.18 -18.68
#